data_AF-A0A351ZX08-F1
#
_entry.id   AF-A0A351ZX08-F1
#
_cell.length_a   1.000
_cell.length_b   1.000
_cell.length_c   1.000
_cell.angle_alpha   90.00
_cell.angle_beta   90.00
_cell.angle_gamma   90.00
#
_symmetry.space_group_name_H-M   'P 1'
#
loop_
_entity.id
_entity.type
_entity.pdbx_description
1 polymer ?
#
loop_
_entity_poly.entity_id
_entity_poly.type
_entity_poly.pdbx_seq_one_letter_code
_entity_poly.pdbx_strand_id
1 'polypeptide(L)' 'PPAPRGIPQVEVTFDIDANGILSVTAKDKATNKEQNIRITGSSGRDKTEVEKMKRDAQDQAAEDKER' A
#
# COMPACT_ATOMS: atom_id res chain seq x y z
N PRO A 1 -5.53 -33.04 29.33
CA PRO A 1 -6.74 -32.34 28.83
C PRO A 1 -6.57 -32.02 27.34
N PRO A 2 -7.55 -32.32 26.47
CA PRO A 2 -7.45 -31.98 25.06
C PRO A 2 -7.40 -30.46 24.91
N ALA A 3 -6.41 -29.94 24.19
CA ALA A 3 -6.26 -28.50 23.99
C ALA A 3 -7.56 -27.92 23.35
N PRO A 4 -8.05 -26.75 23.80
CA PRO A 4 -9.25 -26.15 23.22
C PRO A 4 -9.05 -25.95 21.72
N ARG A 5 -10.09 -26.24 20.91
CA ARG A 5 -10.05 -25.97 19.45
C ARG A 5 -9.62 -24.52 19.23
N GLY A 6 -8.47 -24.34 18.60
CA GLY A 6 -7.87 -23.05 18.30
C GLY A 6 -8.75 -22.30 17.30
N ILE A 7 -9.54 -21.35 17.80
CA ILE A 7 -10.08 -20.29 16.97
C ILE A 7 -8.86 -19.52 16.45
N PRO A 8 -8.65 -19.40 15.13
CA PRO A 8 -7.56 -18.60 14.59
C PRO A 8 -7.62 -17.20 15.19
N GLN A 9 -6.57 -16.82 15.91
CA GLN A 9 -6.47 -15.49 16.48
C GLN A 9 -5.72 -14.63 15.47
N VAL A 10 -6.47 -13.97 14.59
CA VAL A 10 -5.91 -13.01 13.64
C VAL A 10 -5.93 -11.63 14.28
N GLU A 11 -4.75 -11.04 14.47
CA GLU A 11 -4.59 -9.64 14.87
C GLU A 11 -4.51 -8.77 13.63
N VAL A 12 -5.41 -7.80 13.51
CA VAL A 12 -5.42 -6.86 12.39
C VAL A 12 -5.02 -5.49 12.93
N THR A 13 -3.93 -4.95 12.37
CA THR A 13 -3.43 -3.62 12.67
C THR A 13 -3.70 -2.71 11.48
N PHE A 14 -4.29 -1.55 11.74
CA PHE A 14 -4.53 -0.49 10.76
C PHE A 14 -3.64 0.69 11.12
N ASP A 15 -2.73 1.03 10.21
CA ASP A 15 -1.82 2.16 10.36
C ASP A 15 -2.14 3.20 9.29
N ILE A 16 -2.28 4.46 9.68
CA ILE A 16 -2.49 5.58 8.78
C ILE A 16 -1.29 6.51 8.94
N ASP A 17 -0.49 6.66 7.88
CA ASP A 17 0.66 7.56 7.91
C ASP A 17 0.24 9.02 7.67
N ALA A 18 1.17 9.96 7.89
CA ALA A 18 0.95 11.39 7.68
C ALA A 18 0.62 11.77 6.23
N ASN A 19 0.87 10.87 5.25
CA ASN A 19 0.52 11.05 3.85
C ASN A 19 -0.89 10.53 3.53
N GLY A 20 -1.61 9.96 4.53
CA GLY A 20 -2.93 9.37 4.36
C GLY A 20 -2.91 7.99 3.71
N ILE A 21 -1.77 7.29 3.70
CA ILE A 21 -1.67 5.92 3.20
C ILE A 21 -2.10 4.96 4.32
N LEU A 22 -3.09 4.13 4.03
CA LEU A 22 -3.58 3.10 4.95
C LEU A 22 -2.78 1.81 4.75
N SER A 23 -2.07 1.37 5.78
CA SER A 23 -1.38 0.08 5.81
C SER A 23 -2.13 -0.88 6.72
N VAL A 24 -2.51 -2.04 6.20
CA VAL A 24 -3.22 -3.09 6.93
C VAL A 24 -2.28 -4.28 7.12
N THR A 25 -2.02 -4.66 8.36
CA THR A 25 -1.21 -5.85 8.69
C THR A 25 -2.08 -6.86 9.42
N ALA A 26 -2.14 -8.08 8.91
CA ALA A 26 -2.83 -9.19 9.55
C ALA A 26 -1.79 -10.23 10.04
N LYS A 27 -1.81 -10.54 11.34
CA LYS A 27 -0.93 -11.53 11.96
C LYS A 27 -1.74 -12.66 12.57
N ASP A 28 -1.47 -13.89 12.16
CA ASP A 28 -1.98 -15.06 12.86
C ASP A 28 -1.13 -15.34 14.11
N LYS A 29 -1.71 -15.18 15.30
CA LYS A 29 -1.01 -15.38 16.59
C LYS A 29 -0.61 -16.82 16.84
N ALA A 30 -1.25 -17.80 16.20
CA ALA A 30 -0.91 -19.21 16.37
C ALA A 30 0.34 -19.61 15.58
N THR A 31 0.50 -19.06 14.37
CA THR A 31 1.58 -19.42 13.44
C THR A 31 2.66 -18.36 13.30
N ASN A 32 2.44 -17.16 13.86
CA ASN A 32 3.25 -15.95 13.62
C ASN A 32 3.39 -15.57 12.14
N LYS A 33 2.54 -16.11 11.26
CA LYS A 33 2.51 -15.72 9.85
C LYS A 33 1.85 -14.34 9.72
N GLU A 34 2.50 -13.48 8.97
CA GLU A 34 2.06 -12.10 8.72
C GLU A 34 1.68 -11.94 7.25
N GLN A 35 0.62 -11.18 6.99
CA GLN A 35 0.20 -10.74 5.67
C GLN A 35 0.05 -9.22 5.72
N ASN A 36 0.79 -8.52 4.86
CA ASN A 36 0.75 -7.06 4.78
C ASN A 36 0.04 -6.64 3.49
N ILE A 37 -0.95 -5.77 3.63
CA ILE A 37 -1.67 -5.14 2.53
C ILE A 37 -1.49 -3.62 2.67
N ARG A 38 -0.74 -3.02 1.74
CA ARG A 38 -0.60 -1.57 1.66
C ARG A 38 -1.66 -1.01 0.73
N ILE A 39 -2.61 -0.26 1.28
CA ILE A 39 -3.63 0.47 0.53
C ILE A 39 -3.13 1.90 0.39
N THR A 40 -2.34 2.14 -0.66
CA THR A 40 -2.14 3.51 -1.16
C THR A 40 -3.50 4.01 -1.61
N GLY A 41 -3.99 5.08 -1.00
CA GLY A 41 -5.37 5.57 -1.13
C GLY A 41 -5.94 5.36 -2.52
N SER A 42 -7.16 4.81 -2.56
CA SER A 42 -7.96 4.45 -3.74
C SER A 42 -8.11 5.55 -4.83
N SER A 43 -7.49 6.71 -4.67
CA SER A 43 -7.39 7.78 -5.66
C SER A 43 -6.20 7.58 -6.61
N GLY A 44 -6.26 6.51 -7.39
CA GLY A 44 -6.47 6.69 -8.82
C GLY A 44 -5.30 6.93 -9.77
N ARG A 45 -4.05 6.53 -9.47
CA ARG A 45 -3.03 6.36 -10.53
C ARG A 45 -2.09 5.20 -10.23
N ASP A 46 -1.96 4.29 -11.20
CA ASP A 46 -0.98 3.22 -11.13
C ASP A 46 0.44 3.81 -11.19
N LYS A 47 1.45 3.12 -10.64
CA LYS A 47 2.85 3.61 -10.67
C LYS A 47 3.31 3.86 -12.10
N THR A 48 2.79 3.10 -13.06
CA THR A 48 3.03 3.26 -14.49
C THR A 48 2.50 4.58 -15.03
N GLU A 49 1.34 5.05 -14.57
CA GLU A 49 0.78 6.35 -14.98
C GLU A 49 1.58 7.52 -14.41
N VAL A 50 2.11 7.38 -13.19
CA VAL A 50 2.97 8.40 -12.58
C VAL A 50 4.26 8.59 -13.37
N GLU A 51 4.89 7.49 -13.79
CA GLU A 51 6.12 7.56 -14.60
C GLU A 51 5.85 8.13 -16.00
N LYS A 52 4.72 7.77 -16.62
CA LYS A 52 4.30 8.36 -17.90
C LYS A 52 4.11 9.88 -17.78
N MET A 53 3.39 10.35 -16.76
CA MET A 53 3.18 11.79 -16.55
C MET A 53 4.48 12.55 -16.29
N LYS A 54 5.45 11.96 -15.58
CA LYS A 54 6.77 12.59 -15.38
C LYS A 54 7.48 12.80 -16.71
N ARG A 55 7.45 11.80 -17.60
CA ARG A 55 8.08 11.89 -18.90
C ARG A 55 7.38 12.91 -19.80
N ASP A 56 6.05 12.85 -19.87
CA ASP A 56 5.25 13.81 -20.64
C ASP A 56 5.51 15.26 -20.17
N ALA A 57 5.62 15.48 -18.86
CA ALA A 57 5.93 16.79 -18.28
C ALA A 57 7.36 17.25 -18.58
N GLN A 58 8.34 16.34 -18.63
CA GLN A 58 9.72 16.67 -18.99
C GLN A 58 9.84 17.06 -20.47
N ASP A 59 9.17 16.32 -21.34
CA ASP A 59 9.18 16.58 -22.79
C ASP A 59 8.51 17.93 -23.08
N GLN A 60 7.37 18.23 -22.44
CA GLN A 60 6.69 19.53 -22.57
C GLN A 60 7.51 20.70 -22.00
N ALA A 61 8.20 20.49 -20.87
CA ALA A 61 9.09 21.52 -20.31
C ALA A 61 10.31 21.83 -21.19
N ALA A 62 10.74 20.88 -22.03
CA ALA A 62 11.77 21.11 -23.03
C ALA A 62 11.23 21.94 -24.22
N GLU A 63 10.03 21.60 -24.72
CA GLU A 63 9.36 22.35 -25.79
C GLU A 63 9.06 23.80 -25.38
N ASP A 64 8.61 24.03 -24.14
CA ASP A 64 8.37 25.38 -23.60
C ASP A 64 9.66 26.20 -23.44
N LYS A 65 10.83 25.55 -23.31
CA LYS A 65 12.14 26.22 -23.23
C LYS A 65 12.73 26.57 -24.58
N GLU A 66 12.35 25.88 -25.64
CA GLU A 66 12.77 26.16 -27.02
C GLU A 66 11.91 27.26 -27.68
N ARG A 67 10.81 27.66 -27.04
CA ARG A 67 9.99 28.83 -27.42
C ARG A 67 10.48 30.13 -26.78
#